data_AF-A0A0J7JUV2-F1
#
_entry.id   AF-A0A0J7JUV2-F1
#
_cell.length_a   1.000
_cell.length_b   1.000
_cell.length_c   1.000
_cell.angle_alpha   90.00
_cell.angle_beta   90.00
_cell.angle_gamma   90.00
#
_symmetry.space_group_name_H-M   'P 1'
#
loop_
_entity.id
_entity.type
_entity.pdbx_description
1 polymer ?
#
loop_
_entity_poly.entity_id
_entity_poly.type
_entity_poly.pdbx_seq_one_letter_code
_entity_poly.pdbx_strand_id
1 'polypeptide(L)'
;MSELDNRLSSGAESIWGRFCRAVSECELKWAVVLPAAIGALTIVAGVVQEAHGQTDLIIQGGRAALDAYKASHQANPLTIPQIVIEAFSPGGRDMGFGGRTQGIGVGLASVGPLLGAASVLLARGFERIKQGLGVKAEQAEQERTAEQSRQASMYLGGSMALSGLGSKPGFYVEGRQAGLDGEEPAATMRPR
;
A
#
# COMPACT_ATOMS: atom_id res chain seq x y z
N MET A 1 -4.96 28.58 10.35
CA MET A 1 -4.24 27.54 9.59
C MET A 1 -3.95 28.11 8.22
N SER A 2 -2.68 28.20 7.81
CA SER A 2 -2.30 28.92 6.59
C SER A 2 -2.64 28.10 5.34
N GLU A 3 -2.93 28.76 4.22
CA GLU A 3 -3.19 28.10 2.93
C GLU A 3 -2.00 27.21 2.48
N LEU A 4 -0.79 27.56 2.94
CA LEU A 4 0.42 26.78 2.75
C LEU A 4 0.37 25.43 3.49
N ASP A 5 -0.13 25.40 4.73
CA ASP A 5 -0.25 24.17 5.52
C ASP A 5 -1.20 23.17 4.87
N ASN A 6 -2.32 23.65 4.30
CA ASN A 6 -3.28 22.79 3.61
C ASN A 6 -2.72 22.20 2.31
N ARG A 7 -1.92 22.97 1.55
CA ARG A 7 -1.28 22.48 0.32
C ARG A 7 -0.12 21.52 0.59
N LEU A 8 0.65 21.77 1.65
CA LEU A 8 1.71 20.86 2.09
C LEU A 8 1.13 19.56 2.65
N SER A 9 0.05 19.65 3.43
CA SER A 9 -0.67 18.48 3.96
C SER A 9 -1.22 17.60 2.83
N SER A 10 -1.94 18.19 1.86
CA SER A 10 -2.51 17.41 0.75
C SER A 10 -1.44 16.82 -0.18
N GLY A 11 -0.33 17.53 -0.39
CA GLY A 11 0.82 17.03 -1.14
C GLY A 11 1.51 15.86 -0.44
N ALA A 12 1.69 15.96 0.88
CA ALA A 12 2.28 14.90 1.69
C ALA A 12 1.38 13.65 1.72
N GLU A 13 0.06 13.81 1.88
CA GLU A 13 -0.90 12.70 1.81
C GLU A 13 -0.90 12.00 0.43
N SER A 14 -0.76 12.77 -0.64
CA SER A 14 -0.66 12.21 -2.01
C SER A 14 0.61 11.37 -2.19
N ILE A 15 1.76 11.90 -1.79
CA ILE A 15 3.04 11.19 -1.88
C ILE A 15 3.04 9.95 -0.99
N TRP A 16 2.55 10.09 0.23
CA TRP A 16 2.41 8.99 1.18
C TRP A 16 1.47 7.90 0.67
N GLY A 17 0.32 8.28 0.10
CA GLY A 17 -0.63 7.34 -0.48
C GLY A 17 -0.04 6.56 -1.66
N ARG A 18 0.74 7.22 -2.52
CA ARG A 18 1.47 6.57 -3.63
C ARG A 18 2.57 5.65 -3.10
N PHE A 19 3.28 6.07 -2.06
CA PHE A 19 4.31 5.26 -1.41
C PHE A 19 3.72 4.00 -0.78
N CYS A 20 2.68 4.12 0.05
CA CYS A 20 2.01 2.97 0.67
C CYS A 20 1.48 1.99 -0.38
N ARG A 21 0.93 2.50 -1.49
CA ARG A 21 0.46 1.67 -2.59
C ARG A 21 1.59 0.95 -3.34
N ALA A 22 2.70 1.63 -3.60
CA ALA A 22 3.86 0.99 -4.22
C ALA A 22 4.48 -0.07 -3.29
N VAL A 23 4.47 0.17 -1.98
CA VAL A 23 5.02 -0.76 -0.98
C VAL A 23 4.08 -1.95 -0.72
N SER A 24 2.76 -1.78 -0.76
CA SER A 24 1.79 -2.87 -0.59
C SER A 24 1.82 -3.86 -1.77
N GLU A 25 1.98 -3.33 -2.99
CA GLU A 25 2.09 -4.08 -4.24
C GLU A 25 3.42 -4.84 -4.36
N CYS A 26 4.44 -4.46 -3.58
CA CYS A 26 5.71 -5.16 -3.55
C CYS A 26 5.54 -6.60 -3.05
N GLU A 27 6.14 -7.57 -3.75
CA GLU A 27 6.16 -8.95 -3.28
C GLU A 27 7.08 -9.06 -2.07
N LEU A 28 6.58 -9.68 -0.99
CA LEU A 28 7.30 -9.81 0.28
C LEU A 28 8.69 -10.46 0.11
N LYS A 29 8.82 -11.40 -0.82
CA LYS A 29 10.10 -12.04 -1.16
C LYS A 29 11.14 -11.02 -1.61
N TRP A 30 10.77 -10.04 -2.45
CA TRP A 30 11.70 -9.04 -2.96
C TRP A 30 12.02 -7.98 -1.92
N ALA A 31 11.07 -7.64 -1.05
CA ALA A 31 11.31 -6.74 0.08
C ALA A 31 12.32 -7.31 1.10
N VAL A 32 12.49 -8.64 1.12
CA VAL A 32 13.47 -9.36 1.96
C VAL A 32 14.78 -9.59 1.21
N VAL A 33 14.70 -10.09 -0.03
CA VAL A 33 15.88 -10.49 -0.82
C VAL A 33 16.70 -9.29 -1.26
N LEU A 34 16.05 -8.18 -1.65
CA LEU A 34 16.77 -7.04 -2.22
C LEU A 34 17.69 -6.36 -1.18
N PRO A 35 17.25 -6.02 0.05
CA PRO A 35 18.15 -5.50 1.07
C PRO A 35 19.27 -6.48 1.43
N ALA A 36 18.97 -7.78 1.49
CA ALA A 36 19.96 -8.81 1.77
C ALA A 36 21.06 -8.88 0.69
N ALA A 37 20.66 -8.88 -0.58
CA ALA A 37 21.58 -8.92 -1.71
C ALA A 37 22.44 -7.64 -1.80
N ILE A 38 21.82 -6.47 -1.62
CA ILE A 38 22.56 -5.19 -1.56
C ILE A 38 23.53 -5.21 -0.38
N GLY A 39 23.11 -5.68 0.79
CA GLY A 39 23.97 -5.82 1.95
C GLY A 39 25.20 -6.68 1.68
N ALA A 40 25.00 -7.87 1.10
CA ALA A 40 26.08 -8.78 0.73
C ALA A 40 27.08 -8.15 -0.26
N LEU A 41 26.58 -7.50 -1.32
CA LEU A 41 27.43 -6.80 -2.29
C LEU A 41 28.20 -5.64 -1.64
N THR A 42 27.57 -4.92 -0.71
CA THR A 42 28.19 -3.81 0.02
C THR A 42 29.30 -4.32 0.93
N ILE A 43 29.13 -5.48 1.59
CA ILE A 43 30.21 -6.12 2.36
C ILE A 43 31.41 -6.40 1.45
N VAL A 44 31.18 -7.02 0.29
CA VAL A 44 32.26 -7.33 -0.67
C VAL A 44 32.96 -6.05 -1.14
N ALA A 45 32.20 -5.00 -1.48
CA ALA A 45 32.77 -3.71 -1.85
C ALA A 45 33.65 -3.13 -0.75
N GLY A 46 33.23 -3.23 0.51
CA GLY A 46 34.03 -2.80 1.65
C GLY A 46 35.29 -3.64 1.86
N VAL A 47 35.26 -4.95 1.60
CA VAL A 47 36.47 -5.80 1.62
C VAL A 47 37.45 -5.39 0.53
N VAL A 48 36.95 -5.06 -0.66
CA VAL A 48 37.78 -4.57 -1.78
C VAL A 48 38.40 -3.20 -1.46
N GLN A 49 37.64 -2.28 -0.85
CA GLN A 49 38.16 -0.99 -0.38
C GLN A 49 39.27 -1.18 0.67
N GLU A 50 39.08 -2.11 1.60
CA GLU A 50 40.07 -2.44 2.62
C GLU A 50 41.35 -3.02 2.01
N ALA A 51 41.23 -3.96 1.08
CA ALA A 51 42.36 -4.54 0.37
C ALA A 51 43.13 -3.50 -0.46
N HIS A 52 42.40 -2.62 -1.17
CA HIS A 52 43.03 -1.52 -1.92
C HIS A 52 43.74 -0.54 -0.99
N GLY A 53 43.11 -0.10 0.10
CA GLY A 53 43.73 0.83 1.06
C GLY A 53 44.98 0.25 1.72
N GLN A 54 44.95 -1.02 2.12
CA GLN A 54 46.13 -1.69 2.67
C GLN A 54 47.24 -1.87 1.61
N THR A 55 46.88 -2.15 0.36
CA THR A 55 47.86 -2.26 -0.74
C THR A 55 48.52 -0.91 -1.00
N ASP A 56 47.74 0.17 -1.03
CA ASP A 56 48.26 1.53 -1.24
C ASP A 56 49.17 1.97 -0.08
N LEU A 57 48.82 1.65 1.17
CA LEU A 57 49.69 1.85 2.32
C LEU A 57 51.03 1.12 2.20
N ILE A 58 51.03 -0.12 1.68
CA ILE A 58 52.27 -0.88 1.46
C ILE A 58 53.13 -0.20 0.38
N ILE A 59 52.51 0.23 -0.72
CA ILE A 59 53.20 0.85 -1.85
C ILE A 59 53.81 2.20 -1.45
N GLN A 60 53.07 3.03 -0.71
CA GLN A 60 53.48 4.39 -0.40
C GLN A 60 54.27 4.51 0.92
N GLY A 61 53.83 3.79 1.96
CA GLY A 61 54.38 3.91 3.33
C GLY A 61 55.19 2.70 3.79
N GLY A 62 55.26 1.64 2.98
CA GLY A 62 55.97 0.42 3.31
C GLY A 62 55.32 -0.39 4.44
N ARG A 63 56.02 -1.43 4.89
CA ARG A 63 55.48 -2.41 5.84
C ARG A 63 55.17 -1.83 7.22
N ALA A 64 55.99 -0.88 7.68
CA ALA A 64 55.78 -0.23 8.98
C ALA A 64 54.48 0.58 9.05
N ALA A 65 54.09 1.25 7.95
CA ALA A 65 52.83 1.98 7.88
C ALA A 65 51.61 1.04 7.95
N LEU A 66 51.68 -0.10 7.26
CA LEU A 66 50.64 -1.13 7.34
C LEU A 66 50.52 -1.70 8.75
N ASP A 67 51.63 -1.99 9.40
CA ASP A 67 51.63 -2.56 10.76
C ASP A 67 51.06 -1.57 11.77
N ALA A 68 51.38 -0.27 11.64
CA ALA A 68 50.78 0.80 12.45
C ALA A 68 49.26 0.92 12.22
N TYR A 69 48.81 0.84 10.96
CA TYR A 69 47.39 0.84 10.60
C TYR A 69 46.64 -0.35 11.24
N LYS A 70 47.21 -1.56 11.16
CA LYS A 70 46.61 -2.75 11.78
C LYS A 70 46.56 -2.62 13.30
N ALA A 71 47.63 -2.11 13.92
CA ALA A 71 47.69 -1.90 15.35
C ALA A 71 46.62 -0.91 15.85
N SER A 72 46.37 0.18 15.12
CA SER A 72 45.34 1.16 15.51
C SER A 72 43.91 0.61 15.42
N HIS A 73 43.64 -0.29 14.48
CA HIS A 73 42.30 -0.86 14.27
C HIS A 73 42.04 -2.16 15.04
N GLN A 74 43.07 -2.87 15.50
CA GLN A 74 42.95 -4.09 16.31
C GLN A 74 42.73 -3.82 17.81
N ALA A 75 43.07 -2.62 18.29
CA ALA A 75 43.10 -2.32 19.71
C ALA A 75 41.71 -2.31 20.41
N ASN A 76 40.61 -2.28 19.65
CA ASN A 76 39.25 -2.32 20.18
C ASN A 76 38.28 -2.96 19.16
N PRO A 77 38.12 -4.30 19.18
CA PRO A 77 37.19 -4.96 18.28
C PRO A 77 35.75 -4.59 18.63
N LEU A 78 35.04 -4.03 17.67
CA LEU A 78 33.61 -3.74 17.80
C LEU A 78 32.81 -5.04 17.68
N THR A 79 31.78 -5.18 18.51
CA THR A 79 30.78 -6.24 18.32
C THR A 79 29.96 -5.97 17.05
N ILE A 80 29.35 -7.00 16.45
CA ILE A 80 28.53 -6.84 15.23
C ILE A 80 27.45 -5.75 15.38
N PRO A 81 26.68 -5.67 16.49
CA PRO A 81 25.71 -4.59 16.68
C PRO A 81 26.37 -3.20 16.70
N GLN A 82 27.52 -3.07 17.36
CA GLN A 82 28.26 -1.80 17.41
C GLN A 82 28.79 -1.42 16.03
N ILE A 83 29.29 -2.38 15.24
CA ILE A 83 29.71 -2.13 13.85
C ILE A 83 28.56 -1.52 13.05
N VAL A 84 27.36 -2.09 13.15
CA VAL A 84 26.19 -1.56 12.44
C VAL A 84 25.85 -0.15 12.94
N ILE A 85 25.81 0.07 14.25
CA ILE A 85 25.50 1.38 14.82
C ILE A 85 26.51 2.45 14.39
N GLU A 86 27.80 2.17 14.54
CA GLU A 86 28.88 3.09 14.16
C GLU A 86 28.88 3.37 12.65
N ALA A 87 28.51 2.38 11.83
CA ALA A 87 28.48 2.54 10.38
C ALA A 87 27.37 3.49 9.89
N PHE A 88 26.23 3.53 10.58
CA PHE A 88 25.13 4.44 10.28
C PHE A 88 25.19 5.75 11.07
N SER A 89 26.09 5.88 12.04
CA SER A 89 26.24 7.08 12.86
C SER A 89 27.08 8.16 12.16
N PRO A 90 26.57 9.40 11.97
CA PRO A 90 27.38 10.51 11.51
C PRO A 90 28.49 10.83 12.53
N GLY A 91 29.74 10.77 12.09
CA GLY A 91 30.90 10.94 12.98
C GLY A 91 31.19 9.70 13.85
N GLY A 92 30.65 8.54 13.48
CA GLY A 92 31.00 7.26 14.10
C GLY A 92 32.50 6.96 14.04
N ARG A 93 32.91 5.98 14.83
CA ARG A 93 34.30 5.56 14.99
C ARG A 93 34.97 5.30 13.63
N ASP A 94 36.26 5.62 13.54
CA ASP A 94 37.07 5.20 12.40
C ASP A 94 37.17 3.67 12.36
N MET A 95 36.66 3.08 11.28
CA MET A 95 36.59 1.63 11.07
C MET A 95 37.55 1.17 9.97
N GLY A 96 38.47 2.04 9.54
CA GLY A 96 39.41 1.75 8.47
C GLY A 96 38.82 2.02 7.09
N PHE A 97 39.60 1.72 6.05
CA PHE A 97 39.29 2.11 4.67
C PHE A 97 37.94 1.56 4.18
N GLY A 98 37.64 0.31 4.53
CA GLY A 98 36.43 -0.38 4.10
C GLY A 98 35.43 -0.66 5.22
N GLY A 99 35.79 -0.48 6.49
CA GLY A 99 35.00 -0.98 7.62
C GLY A 99 33.62 -0.35 7.73
N ARG A 100 33.47 0.93 7.39
CA ARG A 100 32.14 1.59 7.35
C ARG A 100 31.23 0.99 6.29
N THR A 101 31.77 0.77 5.10
CA THR A 101 31.04 0.13 4.01
C THR A 101 30.61 -1.29 4.40
N GLN A 102 31.51 -2.07 5.00
CA GLN A 102 31.19 -3.40 5.50
C GLN A 102 30.10 -3.36 6.58
N GLY A 103 30.18 -2.43 7.53
CA GLY A 103 29.18 -2.28 8.59
C GLY A 103 27.78 -1.89 8.07
N ILE A 104 27.71 -1.00 7.07
CA ILE A 104 26.45 -0.71 6.35
C ILE A 104 25.93 -1.98 5.68
N GLY A 105 26.81 -2.73 5.00
CA GLY A 105 26.46 -3.97 4.33
C GLY A 105 25.92 -5.03 5.29
N VAL A 106 26.53 -5.20 6.48
CA VAL A 106 26.05 -6.08 7.54
C VAL A 106 24.69 -5.63 8.05
N GLY A 107 24.49 -4.33 8.27
CA GLY A 107 23.20 -3.79 8.70
C GLY A 107 22.09 -4.03 7.66
N LEU A 108 22.39 -3.79 6.39
CA LEU A 108 21.46 -4.06 5.28
C LEU A 108 21.17 -5.55 5.12
N ALA A 109 22.15 -6.42 5.32
CA ALA A 109 21.96 -7.87 5.20
C ALA A 109 21.16 -8.48 6.35
N SER A 110 21.27 -7.93 7.57
CA SER A 110 20.66 -8.48 8.77
C SER A 110 19.35 -7.79 9.16
N VAL A 111 19.34 -6.46 9.17
CA VAL A 111 18.19 -5.65 9.62
C VAL A 111 17.32 -5.23 8.44
N GLY A 112 17.93 -4.99 7.28
CA GLY A 112 17.23 -4.59 6.05
C GLY A 112 16.04 -5.49 5.68
N PRO A 113 16.17 -6.83 5.66
CA PRO A 113 15.06 -7.75 5.41
C PRO A 113 13.88 -7.59 6.37
N LEU A 114 14.15 -7.40 7.65
CA LEU A 114 13.13 -7.25 8.69
C LEU A 114 12.36 -5.95 8.49
N LEU A 115 13.07 -4.86 8.23
CA LEU A 115 12.46 -3.56 7.94
C LEU A 115 11.66 -3.61 6.64
N GLY A 116 12.21 -4.19 5.58
CA GLY A 116 11.51 -4.35 4.30
C GLY A 116 10.22 -5.16 4.44
N ALA A 117 10.27 -6.30 5.12
CA ALA A 117 9.10 -7.11 5.41
C ALA A 117 8.05 -6.36 6.25
N ALA A 118 8.48 -5.68 7.31
CA ALA A 118 7.60 -4.90 8.18
C ALA A 118 6.92 -3.77 7.40
N SER A 119 7.63 -3.05 6.54
CA SER A 119 7.07 -1.99 5.69
C SER A 119 6.00 -2.51 4.75
N VAL A 120 6.23 -3.65 4.08
CA VAL A 120 5.24 -4.27 3.19
C VAL A 120 4.00 -4.72 3.96
N LEU A 121 4.19 -5.37 5.11
CA LEU A 121 3.07 -5.85 5.94
C LEU A 121 2.25 -4.68 6.49
N LEU A 122 2.89 -3.61 6.94
CA LEU A 122 2.22 -2.39 7.39
C LEU A 122 1.45 -1.72 6.25
N ALA A 123 2.06 -1.58 5.07
CA ALA A 123 1.40 -1.00 3.90
C ALA A 123 0.14 -1.79 3.50
N ARG A 124 0.22 -3.12 3.47
CA ARG A 124 -0.94 -4.00 3.23
C ARG A 124 -1.99 -3.89 4.33
N GLY A 125 -1.57 -3.71 5.59
CA GLY A 125 -2.47 -3.44 6.71
C GLY A 125 -3.29 -2.18 6.48
N PHE A 126 -2.64 -1.08 6.09
CA PHE A 126 -3.32 0.19 5.78
C PHE A 126 -4.28 0.07 4.59
N GLU A 127 -3.90 -0.65 3.53
CA GLU A 127 -4.82 -0.87 2.40
C GLU A 127 -6.07 -1.66 2.80
N ARG A 128 -5.92 -2.70 3.62
CA ARG A 128 -7.07 -3.47 4.13
C ARG A 128 -8.00 -2.60 4.98
N ILE A 129 -7.45 -1.74 5.83
CA ILE A 129 -8.25 -0.79 6.63
C ILE A 129 -9.01 0.18 5.71
N LYS A 130 -8.33 0.73 4.69
CA LYS A 130 -8.96 1.63 3.71
C LYS A 130 -10.09 0.95 2.95
N GLN A 131 -9.90 -0.27 2.49
CA GLN A 131 -10.94 -1.05 1.81
C GLN A 131 -12.13 -1.34 2.73
N GLY A 132 -11.88 -1.76 3.98
CA GLY A 132 -12.93 -2.02 4.96
C GLY A 132 -13.75 -0.77 5.33
N LEU A 133 -13.14 0.42 5.33
CA LEU A 133 -13.84 1.69 5.51
C LEU A 133 -14.67 2.07 4.28
N GLY A 134 -14.17 1.82 3.08
CA GLY A 134 -14.92 2.04 1.83
C GLY A 134 -16.18 1.19 1.76
N VAL A 135 -16.08 -0.11 2.08
CA VAL A 135 -17.23 -1.03 2.09
C VAL A 135 -18.27 -0.60 3.13
N LYS A 136 -17.84 -0.14 4.32
CA LYS A 136 -18.77 0.38 5.34
C LYS A 136 -19.44 1.68 4.91
N ALA A 137 -18.75 2.54 4.18
CA ALA A 137 -19.32 3.77 3.64
C ALA A 137 -20.37 3.47 2.56
N GLU A 138 -20.08 2.54 1.64
CA GLU A 138 -21.04 2.09 0.62
C GLU A 138 -22.28 1.43 1.24
N GLN A 139 -22.10 0.61 2.28
CA GLN A 139 -23.24 0.04 3.03
C GLN A 139 -24.08 1.11 3.71
N ALA A 140 -23.46 2.11 4.34
CA ALA A 140 -24.18 3.22 4.96
C ALA A 140 -24.94 4.08 3.93
N GLU A 141 -24.41 4.22 2.71
CA GLU A 141 -25.07 4.94 1.62
C GLU A 141 -26.23 4.13 1.01
N GLN A 142 -26.09 2.81 0.91
CA GLN A 142 -27.17 1.90 0.53
C GLN A 142 -28.29 1.86 1.57
N GLU A 143 -27.97 1.87 2.86
CA GLU A 143 -28.95 1.95 3.94
C GLU A 143 -29.71 3.30 3.91
N ARG A 144 -29.02 4.42 3.71
CA ARG A 144 -29.66 5.73 3.56
C ARG A 144 -30.56 5.83 2.33
N THR A 145 -30.14 5.28 1.20
CA THR A 145 -30.95 5.26 -0.02
C THR A 145 -32.14 4.30 0.10
N ALA A 146 -31.99 3.17 0.82
CA ALA A 146 -33.08 2.26 1.17
C ALA A 146 -34.09 2.90 2.15
N GLU A 147 -33.62 3.71 3.11
CA GLU A 147 -34.46 4.48 4.02
C GLU A 147 -35.23 5.60 3.30
N GLN A 148 -34.56 6.35 2.42
CA GLN A 148 -35.20 7.38 1.60
C GLN A 148 -36.25 6.79 0.66
N SER A 149 -35.98 5.64 0.04
CA SER A 149 -36.96 4.95 -0.80
C SER A 149 -38.12 4.35 0.01
N ARG A 150 -37.89 3.84 1.23
CA ARG A 150 -38.97 3.44 2.16
C ARG A 150 -39.84 4.61 2.60
N GLN A 151 -39.24 5.77 2.92
CA GLN A 151 -39.99 6.98 3.25
C GLN A 151 -40.80 7.48 2.04
N ALA A 152 -40.21 7.56 0.85
CA ALA A 152 -40.91 7.94 -0.37
C ALA A 152 -42.10 7.01 -0.68
N SER A 153 -41.95 5.71 -0.42
CA SER A 153 -43.02 4.71 -0.58
C SER A 153 -44.15 4.92 0.44
N MET A 154 -43.85 5.33 1.68
CA MET A 154 -44.88 5.69 2.69
C MET A 154 -45.63 6.96 2.32
N TYR A 155 -44.96 7.98 1.75
CA TYR A 155 -45.63 9.20 1.28
C TYR A 155 -46.53 8.95 0.05
N LEU A 156 -46.10 8.10 -0.89
CA LEU A 156 -46.91 7.70 -2.04
C LEU A 156 -48.06 6.75 -1.67
N GLY A 157 -47.84 5.82 -0.72
CA GLY A 157 -48.89 4.93 -0.20
C GLY A 157 -49.94 5.66 0.65
N GLY A 158 -49.51 6.67 1.43
CA GLY A 158 -50.43 7.53 2.19
C GLY A 158 -51.27 8.46 1.30
N SER A 159 -50.75 8.81 0.12
CA SER A 159 -51.49 9.59 -0.88
C SER A 159 -52.62 8.79 -1.54
N MET A 160 -52.46 7.47 -1.72
CA MET A 160 -53.53 6.59 -2.22
C MET A 160 -54.61 6.29 -1.16
N ALA A 161 -54.25 6.32 0.14
CA ALA A 161 -55.22 6.07 1.22
C ALA A 161 -56.19 7.25 1.44
N LEU A 162 -55.82 8.47 1.03
CA LEU A 162 -56.66 9.67 1.17
C LEU A 162 -57.57 9.94 -0.03
N SER A 163 -57.40 9.25 -1.16
CA SER A 163 -58.35 9.29 -2.29
C SER A 163 -59.52 8.30 -2.16
N GLY A 164 -59.56 7.50 -1.09
CA GLY A 164 -60.61 6.50 -0.83
C GLY A 164 -61.85 7.02 -0.09
N LEU A 165 -61.89 8.27 0.36
CA LEU A 165 -63.02 8.87 1.07
C LEU A 165 -63.71 9.92 0.18
N GLY A 166 -64.41 9.46 -0.85
CA GLY A 166 -65.11 10.33 -1.80
C GLY A 166 -66.11 9.59 -2.68
N SER A 167 -67.21 9.15 -2.07
CA SER A 167 -68.51 8.77 -2.66
C SER A 167 -68.73 9.04 -4.17
N LYS A 168 -68.94 7.98 -4.96
CA LYS A 168 -70.19 7.65 -5.70
C LYS A 168 -70.06 6.36 -6.55
N PRO A 169 -71.12 5.54 -6.70
CA PRO A 169 -71.09 4.27 -7.40
C PRO A 169 -71.48 4.40 -8.88
N GLY A 170 -70.87 3.58 -9.74
CA GLY A 170 -71.36 3.35 -11.10
C GLY A 170 -70.26 3.12 -12.11
N PHE A 171 -69.98 1.86 -12.43
CA PHE A 171 -70.28 1.23 -13.72
C PHE A 171 -69.59 -0.14 -13.78
N TYR A 172 -70.41 -1.20 -13.83
CA TYR A 172 -69.99 -2.55 -14.16
C TYR A 172 -69.69 -2.63 -15.65
N VAL A 173 -68.62 -3.32 -16.02
CA VAL A 173 -68.41 -3.78 -17.41
C VAL A 173 -68.00 -5.25 -17.37
N GLU A 174 -68.94 -6.14 -17.67
CA GLU A 174 -68.63 -7.48 -18.19
C GLU A 174 -69.80 -8.10 -19.00
N GLY A 175 -69.54 -8.36 -20.30
CA GLY A 175 -70.24 -9.29 -21.22
C GLY A 175 -71.51 -8.78 -21.95
N ARG A 176 -71.78 -9.01 -23.25
CA ARG A 176 -71.16 -9.80 -24.34
C ARG A 176 -71.94 -9.55 -25.66
N GLN A 177 -71.25 -9.47 -26.83
CA GLN A 177 -71.69 -9.79 -28.24
C GLN A 177 -72.93 -9.04 -28.84
N ALA A 178 -73.11 -8.76 -30.14
CA ALA A 178 -72.54 -9.21 -31.42
C ALA A 178 -72.85 -8.19 -32.55
N GLY A 179 -72.12 -8.29 -33.67
CA GLY A 179 -72.36 -7.66 -34.97
C GLY A 179 -71.03 -7.51 -35.72
N LEU A 180 -70.54 -8.55 -36.43
CA LEU A 180 -70.68 -8.72 -37.90
C LEU A 180 -70.00 -7.52 -38.62
N ASP A 181 -68.85 -7.61 -39.30
CA ASP A 181 -68.26 -8.63 -40.19
C ASP A 181 -66.72 -8.47 -40.09
N GLY A 182 -65.86 -9.49 -40.11
CA GLY A 182 -65.67 -10.45 -41.18
C GLY A 182 -64.31 -10.22 -41.83
N GLU A 183 -63.22 -10.69 -41.20
CA GLU A 183 -62.11 -11.40 -41.87
C GLU A 183 -61.11 -11.94 -40.84
N GLU A 184 -60.73 -13.20 -41.04
CA GLU A 184 -60.06 -14.09 -40.09
C GLU A 184 -58.55 -13.86 -39.93
N PRO A 185 -57.96 -14.37 -38.83
CA PRO A 185 -56.54 -14.27 -38.53
C PRO A 185 -55.76 -15.45 -39.16
N ALA A 186 -54.79 -15.17 -40.03
CA ALA A 186 -53.85 -16.19 -40.49
C ALA A 186 -52.65 -16.27 -39.53
N ALA A 187 -52.65 -17.32 -38.72
CA ALA A 187 -51.51 -17.81 -37.96
C ALA A 187 -50.37 -18.26 -38.90
N THR A 188 -49.13 -17.94 -38.57
CA THR A 188 -47.98 -18.77 -38.96
C THR A 188 -47.05 -19.02 -37.77
N MET A 189 -47.02 -20.30 -37.42
CA MET A 189 -46.14 -21.05 -36.52
C MET A 189 -44.65 -20.64 -36.56
N ARG A 190 -44.00 -20.69 -35.38
CA ARG A 190 -42.63 -21.23 -35.20
C ARG A 190 -42.71 -22.77 -35.07
N PRO A 191 -41.65 -23.61 -35.10
CA PRO A 191 -40.20 -23.44 -35.36
C PRO A 191 -39.55 -24.54 -36.26
N ARG A 192 -38.27 -24.40 -36.62
CA ARG A 192 -37.17 -25.36 -36.32
C ARG A 192 -35.82 -24.74 -36.67
#